data_AF-A0A4P5VRG3-F1
#
_entry.id   AF-A0A4P5VRG3-F1
#
_cell.length_a   1.000
_cell.length_b   1.000
_cell.length_c   1.000
_cell.angle_alpha   90.00
_cell.angle_beta   90.00
_cell.angle_gamma   90.00
#
_symmetry.space_group_name_H-M   'P 1'
#
loop_
_entity.id
_entity.type
_entity.pdbx_description
1 polymer ?
#
loop_
_entity_poly.entity_id
_entity_poly.type
_entity_poly.pdbx_seq_one_letter_code
_entity_poly.pdbx_strand_id
1 'polypeptide(L)'
;MDSVVSAFREGGVSMFGVLLSDGCCCAVWVPALLAALLLRRGNAHYAGKAAAVCLLLGTLVPLGLGVVGWQMNVAMVESAIRAADPSVADELRAVGLAEGEIPLHFGLFSTIGLLLVGLIPVVVAFRPREPEDEDGEA
;
A
#
# COMPACT_ATOMS: atom_id res chain seq x y z
N MET A 1 29.73 -9.46 17.33
CA MET A 1 28.42 -9.02 17.88
C MET A 1 27.86 -7.81 17.15
N ASP A 2 28.69 -6.88 16.66
CA ASP A 2 28.21 -5.65 15.99
C ASP A 2 27.43 -5.87 14.67
N SER A 3 27.67 -6.97 13.94
CA SER A 3 26.98 -7.24 12.66
C SER A 3 25.55 -7.76 12.79
N VAL A 4 25.23 -8.52 13.84
CA VAL A 4 23.88 -9.08 14.05
C VAL A 4 22.94 -7.98 14.53
N VAL A 5 23.43 -7.10 15.40
CA VAL A 5 22.66 -5.94 15.88
C VAL A 5 22.40 -4.94 14.75
N SER A 6 23.34 -4.75 13.80
CA SER A 6 23.07 -3.91 12.63
C SER A 6 22.00 -4.54 11.72
N ALA A 7 22.05 -5.86 11.49
CA ALA A 7 21.06 -6.57 10.69
C ALA A 7 19.64 -6.49 11.29
N PHE A 8 19.49 -6.58 12.62
CA PHE A 8 18.19 -6.39 13.28
C PHE A 8 17.73 -4.92 13.29
N ARG A 9 18.65 -3.95 13.44
CA ARG A 9 18.31 -2.52 13.31
C ARG A 9 17.82 -2.17 11.91
N GLU A 10 18.39 -2.80 10.89
CA GLU A 10 17.95 -2.69 9.50
C GLU A 10 16.61 -3.42 9.26
N GLY A 11 16.33 -4.52 9.96
CA GLY A 11 15.01 -5.17 9.95
C GLY A 11 13.86 -4.24 10.34
N GLY A 12 14.06 -3.35 11.33
CA GLY A 12 13.10 -2.30 11.67
C GLY A 12 12.91 -1.23 10.58
N VAL A 13 13.90 -1.03 9.70
CA VAL A 13 13.79 -0.12 8.54
C VAL A 13 12.82 -0.70 7.49
N SER A 14 12.68 -2.03 7.42
CA SER A 14 11.77 -2.68 6.46
C SER A 14 10.29 -2.33 6.69
N MET A 15 9.86 -2.18 7.95
CA MET A 15 8.49 -1.78 8.29
C MET A 15 8.22 -0.29 8.04
N PHE A 16 9.25 0.56 8.16
CA PHE A 16 9.09 2.01 8.05
C PHE A 16 8.57 2.42 6.67
N GLY A 17 9.04 1.78 5.59
CA GLY A 17 8.56 2.05 4.23
C GLY A 17 7.06 1.77 4.06
N VAL A 18 6.58 0.65 4.61
CA VAL A 18 5.16 0.27 4.53
C VAL A 18 4.31 1.25 5.35
N LEU A 19 4.69 1.54 6.60
CA LEU A 19 3.97 2.49 7.47
C LEU A 19 3.94 3.92 6.92
N LEU A 20 5.06 4.39 6.36
CA LEU A 20 5.13 5.71 5.72
C LEU A 20 4.21 5.75 4.49
N SER A 21 4.19 4.69 3.68
CA SER A 21 3.32 4.60 2.53
C SER A 21 1.85 4.58 2.91
N ASP A 22 1.49 3.90 4.00
CA ASP A 22 0.13 3.89 4.55
C ASP A 22 -0.32 5.28 5.00
N GLY A 23 0.53 5.97 5.77
CA GLY A 23 0.28 7.35 6.19
C GLY A 23 0.06 8.28 5.01
N CYS A 24 0.92 8.19 3.99
CA CYS A 24 0.79 8.96 2.75
C CYS A 24 -0.48 8.60 1.97
N CYS A 25 -0.82 7.32 1.83
CA CYS A 25 -2.03 6.88 1.13
C CYS A 25 -3.28 7.41 1.85
N CYS A 26 -3.36 7.27 3.17
CA CYS A 26 -4.48 7.79 3.96
C CYS A 26 -4.64 9.31 3.81
N ALA A 27 -3.54 10.06 3.82
CA ALA A 27 -3.55 11.52 3.69
C ALA A 27 -4.01 12.00 2.30
N VAL A 28 -3.67 11.26 1.23
CA VAL A 28 -4.04 11.59 -0.15
C VAL A 28 -5.50 11.22 -0.45
N TRP A 29 -6.04 10.25 0.28
CA TRP A 29 -7.34 9.64 -0.01
C TRP A 29 -8.56 10.48 0.34
N VAL A 30 -8.49 11.26 1.41
CA VAL A 30 -9.57 12.19 1.77
C VAL A 30 -9.70 13.33 0.74
N PRO A 31 -8.62 14.04 0.34
CA PRO A 31 -8.66 15.03 -0.74
C PRO A 31 -9.13 14.46 -2.07
N ALA A 32 -8.72 13.23 -2.37
CA ALA A 32 -9.11 12.48 -3.55
C ALA A 32 -10.62 12.20 -3.65
N LEU A 33 -11.21 11.73 -2.54
CA LEU A 33 -12.65 11.54 -2.43
C LEU A 33 -13.41 12.86 -2.63
N LEU A 34 -12.92 13.93 -1.99
CA LEU A 34 -13.49 15.28 -2.14
C LEU A 34 -13.36 15.79 -3.58
N ALA A 35 -12.21 15.60 -4.22
CA ALA A 35 -12.00 15.99 -5.61
C ALA A 35 -12.92 15.22 -6.56
N ALA A 36 -13.10 13.91 -6.38
CA ALA A 36 -14.02 13.11 -7.18
C ALA A 36 -15.49 13.59 -7.03
N LEU A 37 -15.90 13.95 -5.81
CA LEU A 37 -17.23 14.52 -5.54
C LEU A 37 -17.42 15.90 -6.20
N LEU A 38 -16.41 16.77 -6.14
CA LEU A 38 -16.45 18.11 -6.73
C LEU A 38 -16.42 18.05 -8.27
N LEU A 39 -15.58 17.20 -8.85
CA LEU A 39 -15.46 17.01 -10.30
C LEU A 39 -16.74 16.39 -10.91
N ARG A 40 -17.47 15.56 -10.15
CA ARG A 40 -18.79 15.07 -10.55
C ARG A 40 -19.83 16.18 -10.69
N ARG A 41 -19.77 17.22 -9.84
CA ARG A 41 -20.69 18.36 -9.93
C ARG A 41 -20.38 19.28 -11.11
N GLY A 42 -19.13 19.31 -11.58
CA GLY A 42 -18.72 20.12 -12.72
C GLY A 42 -18.84 19.43 -14.09
N ASN A 43 -18.14 20.02 -15.08
CA ASN A 43 -18.01 19.52 -16.46
C ASN A 43 -16.80 18.58 -16.67
N ALA A 44 -16.06 18.26 -15.62
CA ALA A 44 -14.79 17.53 -15.68
C ALA A 44 -14.93 16.04 -15.33
N HIS A 45 -15.99 15.40 -15.84
CA HIS A 45 -16.35 14.01 -15.55
C HIS A 45 -15.20 13.01 -15.80
N TYR A 46 -14.55 13.09 -16.97
CA TYR A 46 -13.47 12.18 -17.35
C TYR A 46 -12.22 12.37 -16.48
N ALA A 47 -11.91 13.60 -16.09
CA ALA A 47 -10.80 13.89 -15.17
C ALA A 47 -11.06 13.30 -13.78
N GLY A 48 -12.31 13.37 -13.28
CA GLY A 48 -12.70 12.74 -12.02
C GLY A 48 -12.58 11.21 -12.06
N LYS A 49 -12.98 10.58 -13.17
CA LYS A 49 -12.79 9.14 -13.38
C LYS A 49 -11.31 8.74 -13.43
N ALA A 50 -10.50 9.47 -14.19
CA ALA A 50 -9.06 9.21 -14.29
C ALA A 50 -8.38 9.34 -12.92
N ALA A 51 -8.69 10.38 -12.16
CA ALA A 51 -8.18 10.56 -10.81
C ALA A 51 -8.57 9.38 -9.91
N ALA A 52 -9.84 8.97 -9.90
CA ALA A 52 -10.32 7.84 -9.09
C ALA A 52 -9.61 6.52 -9.44
N VAL A 53 -9.35 6.26 -10.72
CA VAL A 53 -8.57 5.08 -11.16
C VAL A 53 -7.12 5.18 -10.70
N CYS A 54 -6.46 6.33 -10.87
CA CYS A 54 -5.08 6.53 -10.40
C CYS A 54 -4.95 6.31 -8.89
N LEU A 55 -5.94 6.77 -8.11
CA LEU A 55 -5.99 6.57 -6.66
C LEU A 55 -6.18 5.10 -6.28
N LEU A 56 -7.03 4.38 -7.01
CA LEU A 56 -7.22 2.94 -6.84
C LEU A 56 -5.92 2.18 -7.16
N LEU A 57 -5.19 2.56 -8.22
CA LEU A 57 -3.89 1.95 -8.50
C LEU A 57 -2.86 2.28 -7.41
N GLY A 58 -2.93 3.48 -6.83
CA GLY A 58 -2.09 3.91 -5.72
C GLY A 58 -2.20 3.03 -4.47
N THR A 59 -3.33 2.34 -4.24
CA THR A 59 -3.47 1.40 -3.10
C THR A 59 -2.56 0.20 -3.18
N LEU A 60 -2.02 -0.10 -4.35
CA LEU A 60 -1.13 -1.24 -4.54
C LEU A 60 0.29 -0.94 -4.07
N VAL A 61 0.61 0.32 -3.78
CA VAL A 61 1.95 0.75 -3.36
C VAL A 61 2.37 0.11 -2.03
N PRO A 62 1.55 0.10 -0.95
CA PRO A 62 1.91 -0.59 0.30
C PRO A 62 2.16 -2.09 0.11
N LEU A 63 1.37 -2.79 -0.73
CA LEU A 63 1.62 -4.19 -1.07
C LEU A 63 2.97 -4.36 -1.77
N GLY A 64 3.27 -3.52 -2.76
CA GLY A 64 4.55 -3.54 -3.46
C GLY A 64 5.73 -3.33 -2.51
N LEU A 65 5.62 -2.38 -1.58
CA LEU A 65 6.63 -2.13 -0.56
C LEU A 65 6.75 -3.28 0.46
N GLY A 66 5.64 -3.93 0.81
CA GLY A 66 5.65 -5.14 1.65
C GLY A 66 6.40 -6.30 0.98
N VAL A 67 6.21 -6.50 -0.33
CA VAL A 67 6.95 -7.51 -1.12
C VAL A 67 8.44 -7.18 -1.19
N VAL A 68 8.80 -5.92 -1.48
CA VAL A 68 10.20 -5.49 -1.54
C VAL A 68 10.85 -5.64 -0.16
N GLY A 69 10.17 -5.23 0.91
CA GLY A 69 10.65 -5.38 2.29
C GLY A 69 10.90 -6.84 2.66
N TRP A 70 9.99 -7.74 2.28
CA TRP A 70 10.17 -9.19 2.48
C TRP A 70 11.38 -9.73 1.71
N GLN A 71 11.55 -9.37 0.44
CA GLN A 71 12.70 -9.80 -0.36
C GLN A 71 14.04 -9.32 0.21
N MET A 72 14.08 -8.06 0.67
CA MET A 72 15.27 -7.52 1.35
C MET A 72 15.57 -8.30 2.63
N ASN A 73 14.55 -8.62 3.43
CA ASN A 73 14.71 -9.40 4.64
C ASN A 73 15.24 -10.82 4.35
N VAL A 74 14.68 -11.50 3.34
CA VAL A 74 15.18 -12.83 2.92
C VAL A 74 16.66 -12.77 2.54
N ALA A 75 17.06 -11.78 1.73
CA ALA A 75 18.46 -11.60 1.33
C ALA A 75 19.39 -11.33 2.53
N MET A 76 18.92 -10.56 3.52
CA MET A 76 19.66 -10.29 4.75
C MET A 76 19.81 -11.54 5.62
N VAL A 77 18.73 -12.31 5.80
CA VAL A 77 18.74 -13.57 6.55
C VAL A 77 19.70 -14.57 5.90
N GLU A 78 19.67 -14.71 4.58
CA GLU A 78 20.62 -15.57 3.87
C GLU A 78 22.08 -15.11 4.04
N SER A 79 22.33 -13.80 4.00
CA SER A 79 23.66 -13.24 4.24
C SER A 79 24.15 -13.52 5.67
N ALA A 80 23.27 -13.35 6.66
CA ALA A 80 23.56 -13.64 8.06
C ALA A 80 23.87 -15.12 8.29
N ILE A 81 23.10 -16.03 7.67
CA ILE A 81 23.33 -17.47 7.75
C ILE A 81 24.71 -17.86 7.20
N ARG A 82 25.15 -17.23 6.10
CA ARG A 82 26.49 -17.51 5.52
C ARG A 82 27.64 -17.08 6.43
N ALA A 83 27.40 -16.13 7.34
CA ALA A 83 28.39 -15.61 8.28
C ALA A 83 28.29 -16.23 9.69
N ALA A 84 27.21 -16.95 9.99
CA ALA A 84 26.94 -17.52 11.31
C ALA A 84 27.52 -18.94 11.45
N ASP A 85 27.66 -19.39 12.70
CA ASP A 85 28.02 -20.78 12.98
C ASP A 85 26.95 -21.74 12.46
N PRO A 86 27.32 -22.90 11.89
CA PRO A 86 26.36 -23.87 11.35
C PRO A 86 25.33 -24.36 12.37
N SER A 87 25.68 -24.35 13.66
CA SER A 87 24.80 -24.79 14.75
C SER A 87 23.60 -23.87 14.99
N VAL A 88 23.66 -22.62 14.55
CA VAL A 88 22.58 -21.62 14.73
C VAL A 88 21.91 -21.22 13.41
N ALA A 89 22.40 -21.73 12.28
CA ALA A 89 21.92 -21.38 10.95
C ALA A 89 20.43 -21.69 10.73
N ASP A 90 19.97 -22.84 11.21
CA ASP A 90 18.57 -23.26 11.03
C ASP A 90 17.60 -22.42 11.87
N GLU A 91 18.00 -22.07 13.09
CA GLU A 91 17.22 -21.20 13.97
C GLU A 91 17.14 -19.77 13.43
N LEU A 92 18.27 -19.22 12.96
CA LEU A 92 18.33 -17.92 12.28
C LEU A 92 17.44 -17.87 11.04
N ARG A 93 17.42 -18.95 10.24
CA ARG A 93 16.52 -19.05 9.09
C ARG A 93 15.06 -19.04 9.51
N ALA A 94 14.70 -19.86 10.49
CA ALA A 94 13.31 -19.99 10.94
C ALA A 94 12.77 -18.68 11.51
N VAL A 95 13.51 -18.05 12.43
CA VAL A 95 13.11 -16.79 13.07
C VAL A 95 13.15 -15.64 12.07
N GLY A 96 14.24 -15.52 11.30
CA GLY A 96 14.42 -14.41 10.37
C GLY A 96 13.40 -14.39 9.24
N LEU A 97 13.01 -15.56 8.71
CA LEU A 97 11.95 -15.64 7.70
C LEU A 97 10.57 -15.30 8.29
N ALA A 98 10.25 -15.80 9.49
CA ALA A 98 9.00 -15.51 10.17
C ALA A 98 8.83 -14.00 10.46
N GLU A 99 9.89 -13.33 10.89
CA GLU A 99 9.87 -11.87 11.08
C GLU A 99 9.75 -11.11 9.75
N GLY A 100 10.35 -11.64 8.68
CA GLY A 100 10.26 -11.07 7.33
C GLY A 100 8.87 -11.06 6.73
N GLU A 101 7.98 -11.95 7.17
CA GLU A 101 6.59 -11.98 6.72
C GLU A 101 5.75 -10.83 7.30
N ILE A 102 6.19 -10.18 8.38
CA ILE A 102 5.44 -9.11 9.03
C ILE A 102 5.19 -7.91 8.08
N PRO A 103 6.22 -7.33 7.41
CA PRO A 103 6.00 -6.28 6.41
C PRO A 103 5.07 -6.70 5.26
N LEU A 104 5.14 -7.96 4.83
CA LEU A 104 4.31 -8.48 3.75
C LEU A 104 2.83 -8.55 4.17
N HIS A 105 2.56 -9.16 5.32
CA HIS A 105 1.21 -9.24 5.88
C HIS A 105 0.64 -7.85 6.13
N PHE A 106 1.44 -6.95 6.69
CA PHE A 106 1.00 -5.58 6.95
C PHE A 106 0.68 -4.83 5.64
N GLY A 107 1.57 -4.90 4.64
CA GLY A 107 1.33 -4.30 3.32
C GLY A 107 0.10 -4.88 2.62
N LEU A 108 -0.14 -6.18 2.77
CA LEU A 108 -1.35 -6.85 2.25
C LEU A 108 -2.62 -6.36 2.95
N PHE A 109 -2.66 -6.38 4.29
CA PHE A 109 -3.83 -5.95 5.05
C PHE A 109 -4.15 -4.48 4.84
N SER A 110 -3.14 -3.62 4.81
CA SER A 110 -3.33 -2.21 4.47
C SER A 110 -3.87 -2.04 3.05
N THR A 111 -3.29 -2.72 2.07
CA THR A 111 -3.75 -2.65 0.67
C THR A 111 -5.21 -3.08 0.55
N ILE A 112 -5.64 -4.13 1.25
CA ILE A 112 -7.05 -4.54 1.29
C ILE A 112 -7.91 -3.44 1.91
N GLY A 113 -7.51 -2.89 3.05
CA GLY A 113 -8.24 -1.81 3.74
C GLY A 113 -8.39 -0.56 2.86
N LEU A 114 -7.29 -0.16 2.21
CA LEU A 114 -7.30 0.93 1.23
C LEU A 114 -8.21 0.55 0.06
N LEU A 115 -8.02 -0.57 -0.64
CA LEU A 115 -8.89 -0.97 -1.76
C LEU A 115 -10.40 -0.87 -1.44
N LEU A 116 -10.81 -1.34 -0.26
CA LEU A 116 -12.21 -1.23 0.21
C LEU A 116 -12.69 0.22 0.30
N VAL A 117 -11.86 1.11 0.86
CA VAL A 117 -12.20 2.54 0.98
C VAL A 117 -12.11 3.24 -0.40
N GLY A 118 -11.28 2.78 -1.33
CA GLY A 118 -11.03 3.43 -2.64
C GLY A 118 -12.00 3.03 -3.72
N LEU A 119 -12.66 1.90 -3.53
CA LEU A 119 -13.83 1.52 -4.31
C LEU A 119 -14.94 2.57 -4.19
N ILE A 120 -15.06 3.27 -3.05
CA ILE A 120 -16.09 4.30 -2.83
C ILE A 120 -15.97 5.44 -3.85
N PRO A 121 -14.83 6.16 -3.98
CA PRO A 121 -14.69 7.23 -4.97
C PRO A 121 -14.88 6.72 -6.41
N VAL A 122 -14.42 5.51 -6.73
CA VAL A 122 -14.62 4.91 -8.05
C VAL A 122 -16.11 4.68 -8.33
N VAL A 123 -16.84 4.05 -7.42
CA VAL A 123 -18.29 3.84 -7.57
C VAL A 123 -19.03 5.18 -7.70
N VAL A 124 -18.65 6.17 -6.89
CA VAL A 124 -19.26 7.51 -6.92
C VAL A 124 -18.97 8.24 -8.24
N ALA A 125 -17.75 8.14 -8.76
CA ALA A 125 -17.31 8.80 -10.00
C ALA A 125 -17.88 8.13 -11.27
N PHE A 126 -18.14 6.82 -11.21
CA PHE A 126 -18.66 6.03 -12.32
C PHE A 126 -20.19 5.86 -12.31
N ARG A 127 -20.89 6.29 -11.25
CA ARG A 127 -22.34 6.30 -11.21
C ARG A 127 -22.90 7.16 -12.36
N PRO A 128 -23.86 6.65 -13.15
CA PRO A 128 -24.51 7.45 -14.19
C PRO A 128 -25.10 8.73 -13.59
N ARG A 129 -24.96 9.86 -14.31
CA ARG A 129 -25.74 11.06 -14.00
C ARG A 129 -27.20 10.71 -14.30
N GLU A 130 -28.10 10.96 -13.36
CA GLU A 130 -29.53 11.02 -13.68
C GLU A 130 -29.68 12.07 -14.79
N PRO A 131 -30.42 11.78 -15.87
CA PRO A 131 -30.69 12.78 -16.87
C PRO A 131 -31.34 13.97 -16.15
N GLU A 132 -30.75 15.15 -16.31
CA GLU A 132 -31.48 16.38 -16.00
C GLU A 132 -32.65 16.38 -16.97
N ASP A 133 -33.86 16.16 -16.45
CA ASP A 133 -35.08 16.20 -17.24
C ASP A 133 -35.05 17.50 -18.05
N GLU A 134 -34.96 17.37 -19.38
CA GLU A 134 -35.21 18.46 -20.33
C GLU A 134 -36.71 18.80 -20.31
N ASP A 135 -37.24 19.11 -19.13
CA ASP A 135 -38.60 19.61 -18.94
C ASP A 135 -38.52 21.13 -18.84
N GLY A 136 -38.53 21.80 -19.99
CA GLY A 136 -38.81 23.22 -20.02
C GLY A 136 -38.30 23.97 -21.24
N GLU A 137 -38.75 23.62 -22.44
CA GLU A 137 -38.99 24.61 -23.50
C GLU A 137 -39.93 23.99 -24.55
N ALA A 138 -41.22 24.10 -24.28
CA ALA A 138 -42.32 23.94 -25.23
C ALA A 138 -42.88 25.33 -25.58
#